data_AF-A0A7X7Z597-F1
#
_entry.id   AF-A0A7X7Z597-F1
#
_cell.length_a   1.000
_cell.length_b   1.000
_cell.length_c   1.000
_cell.angle_alpha   90.00
_cell.angle_beta   90.00
_cell.angle_gamma   90.00
#
_symmetry.space_group_name_H-M   'P 1'
#
loop_
_entity.id
_entity.type
_entity.pdbx_description
1 polymer ?
#
loop_
_entity_poly.entity_id
_entity_poly.type
_entity_poly.pdbx_seq_one_letter_code
_entity_poly.pdbx_strand_id
1 'polypeptide(L)' 'MKKRATKHSPDISDELKALQEEHEELKKLLLQKELEIMVARAYLEVEARNQGYKNVEELKKKLRDQT' A
#
# COMPACT_ATOMS: atom_id res chain seq x y z
N MET A 1 11.57 -53.25 15.96
CA MET A 1 11.60 -52.57 14.64
C MET A 1 11.44 -51.06 14.85
N LYS A 2 12.40 -50.23 14.43
CA LYS A 2 12.32 -48.76 14.57
C LYS A 2 11.43 -48.20 13.46
N LYS A 3 10.25 -47.64 13.81
CA LYS A 3 9.35 -46.98 12.85
C LYS A 3 10.06 -45.74 12.31
N ARG A 4 10.32 -45.69 11.00
CA ARG A 4 10.83 -44.49 10.34
C ARG A 4 9.71 -43.45 10.32
N ALA A 5 9.91 -42.32 10.97
CA ALA A 5 9.00 -41.19 10.86
C ALA A 5 9.11 -40.64 9.43
N THR A 6 8.07 -40.86 8.62
CA THR A 6 7.90 -40.12 7.37
C THR A 6 7.60 -38.68 7.74
N LYS A 7 8.59 -37.80 7.58
CA LYS A 7 8.43 -36.34 7.65
C LYS A 7 7.28 -35.98 6.70
N HIS A 8 6.15 -35.56 7.27
CA HIS A 8 5.01 -35.07 6.50
C HIS A 8 5.51 -33.82 5.76
N SER A 9 5.65 -33.91 4.44
CA SER A 9 5.83 -32.73 3.61
C SER A 9 4.56 -31.89 3.76
N PRO A 10 4.64 -30.57 3.95
CA PRO A 10 3.45 -29.73 3.83
C PRO A 10 2.74 -30.05 2.51
N ASP A 11 1.43 -30.21 2.58
CA ASP A 11 0.61 -30.49 1.41
C ASP A 11 0.69 -29.24 0.52
N ILE A 12 1.19 -29.39 -0.70
CA ILE A 12 1.40 -28.28 -1.65
C ILE A 12 0.07 -27.53 -1.88
N SER A 13 -1.07 -28.20 -1.70
CA SER A 13 -2.39 -27.57 -1.78
C SER A 13 -2.67 -26.57 -0.66
N ASP A 14 -2.21 -26.82 0.57
CA ASP A 14 -2.36 -25.92 1.70
C ASP A 14 -1.47 -24.67 1.54
N GLU A 15 -0.24 -24.85 1.05
CA GLU A 15 0.68 -23.73 0.74
C GLU A 15 0.11 -22.85 -0.37
N LEU A 16 -0.45 -23.46 -1.43
CA LEU A 16 -1.07 -22.72 -2.53
C LEU A 16 -2.27 -21.91 -2.05
N LYS A 17 -3.09 -22.47 -1.15
CA LYS A 17 -4.24 -21.77 -0.59
C LYS A 17 -3.82 -20.59 0.28
N ALA A 18 -2.82 -20.78 1.14
CA ALA A 18 -2.27 -19.70 1.96
C ALA A 18 -1.73 -18.54 1.10
N LEU A 19 -1.01 -18.86 0.02
CA LEU A 19 -0.52 -17.85 -0.93
C LEU A 19 -1.65 -17.13 -1.67
N GLN A 20 -2.75 -17.82 -2.01
CA GLN A 20 -3.92 -17.19 -2.60
C GLN A 20 -4.60 -16.21 -1.64
N GLU A 21 -4.74 -16.60 -0.37
CA GLU A 21 -5.32 -15.74 0.67
C GLU A 21 -4.44 -14.49 0.89
N GLU A 22 -3.13 -14.66 1.04
CA GLU A 22 -2.17 -13.56 1.17
C GLU A 22 -2.23 -12.61 -0.05
N HIS A 23 -2.29 -13.16 -1.26
CA HIS A 23 -2.38 -12.35 -2.47
C HIS A 23 -3.67 -11.51 -2.55
N GLU A 24 -4.80 -12.04 -2.10
CA GLU A 24 -6.06 -11.29 -2.02
C GLU A 24 -6.02 -10.19 -0.94
N GLU A 25 -5.36 -10.44 0.20
CA GLU A 25 -5.14 -9.42 1.21
C GLU A 25 -4.23 -8.29 0.72
N LEU A 26 -3.14 -8.63 0.03
CA LEU A 26 -2.22 -7.65 -0.56
C LEU A 26 -2.91 -6.76 -1.59
N LYS A 27 -3.80 -7.31 -2.43
CA LYS A 27 -4.61 -6.51 -3.37
C LYS A 27 -5.51 -5.51 -2.64
N LYS A 28 -6.19 -5.94 -1.57
CA LYS A 28 -7.05 -5.05 -0.78
C LYS A 28 -6.24 -3.94 -0.13
N LEU A 29 -5.09 -4.27 0.44
CA LEU A 29 -4.20 -3.30 1.06
C LEU A 29 -3.68 -2.28 0.05
N LEU A 30 -3.32 -2.72 -1.15
CA LEU A 30 -2.89 -1.82 -2.23
C LEU A 30 -3.99 -0.83 -2.61
N LEU A 31 -5.23 -1.30 -2.83
CA LEU A 31 -6.36 -0.44 -3.16
C LEU A 31 -6.65 0.58 -2.05
N GLN A 32 -6.57 0.17 -0.78
CA GLN A 32 -6.71 1.09 0.36
C GLN A 32 -5.63 2.18 0.34
N LYS A 33 -4.38 1.81 0.10
CA LYS A 33 -3.26 2.76 0.03
C LYS A 33 -3.41 3.73 -1.13
N GLU A 34 -3.87 3.27 -2.29
CA GLU A 34 -4.14 4.15 -3.43
C GLU A 34 -5.22 5.18 -3.10
N LEU A 35 -6.30 4.76 -2.44
CA LEU A 35 -7.37 5.67 -2.00
C LEU A 35 -6.87 6.69 -0.97
N GLU A 36 -6.09 6.25 0.03
CA GLU A 36 -5.48 7.16 1.02
C GLU A 36 -4.61 8.22 0.35
N ILE A 37 -3.76 7.82 -0.62
CA ILE A 37 -2.89 8.74 -1.37
C ILE A 37 -3.73 9.71 -2.21
N MET A 38 -4.80 9.24 -2.84
CA MET A 38 -5.70 10.10 -3.62
C MET A 38 -6.35 11.17 -2.73
N VAL A 39 -6.87 10.78 -1.57
CA VAL A 39 -7.47 11.71 -0.61
C VAL A 39 -6.44 12.71 -0.10
N ALA A 40 -5.24 12.26 0.27
CA ALA A 40 -4.17 13.14 0.73
C ALA A 40 -3.75 14.16 -0.33
N ARG A 41 -3.64 13.75 -1.60
CA ARG A 41 -3.35 14.64 -2.73
C ARG A 41 -4.47 15.66 -2.94
N ALA A 42 -5.73 15.24 -2.90
CA ALA A 42 -6.88 16.12 -3.05
C ALA A 42 -6.95 17.14 -1.90
N TYR A 43 -6.72 16.71 -0.67
CA TYR A 43 -6.65 17.60 0.49
C TYR A 43 -5.54 18.65 0.32
N LEU A 44 -4.35 18.23 -0.10
CA LEU A 44 -3.22 19.14 -0.32
C LEU A 44 -3.50 20.16 -1.44
N GLU A 45 -4.19 19.76 -2.51
CA GLU A 45 -4.64 20.68 -3.57
C GLU A 45 -5.63 21.72 -3.07
N VAL A 46 -6.60 21.33 -2.24
CA VAL A 46 -7.54 22.27 -1.62
C VAL A 46 -6.80 23.23 -0.71
N GLU A 47 -5.90 22.73 0.13
CA GLU A 47 -5.17 23.56 1.08
C GLU A 47 -4.21 24.53 0.38
N ALA A 48 -3.53 24.11 -0.69
CA ALA A 48 -2.72 25.00 -1.51
C ALA A 48 -3.57 26.17 -2.06
N ARG A 49 -4.79 25.89 -2.53
CA ARG A 49 -5.71 26.94 -2.99
C ARG A 49 -6.21 27.85 -1.88
N ASN A 50 -6.49 27.30 -0.69
CA ASN A 50 -6.89 28.09 0.47
C ASN A 50 -5.79 29.08 0.89
N GLN A 51 -4.53 28.71 0.72
CA GLN A 51 -3.37 29.56 0.97
C GLN A 51 -3.05 30.53 -0.19
N GLY A 52 -3.85 30.52 -1.26
CA GLY A 52 -3.72 31.44 -2.39
C GLY A 52 -2.82 30.95 -3.53
N TYR A 53 -2.35 29.70 -3.50
CA TYR A 53 -1.60 29.09 -4.59
C TYR A 53 -2.54 28.49 -5.65
N LYS A 54 -2.11 28.43 -6.91
CA LYS A 54 -2.92 27.85 -8.00
C LYS A 54 -3.06 26.34 -7.88
N ASN A 55 -2.00 25.67 -7.41
CA ASN A 55 -1.92 24.22 -7.24
C ASN A 55 -0.79 23.86 -6.26
N VAL A 56 -0.67 22.57 -5.95
CA VAL A 56 0.37 22.04 -5.06
C VAL A 56 1.78 22.27 -5.59
N GLU A 57 2.00 22.27 -6.90
CA GLU A 57 3.33 22.48 -7.47
C GLU A 57 3.86 23.89 -7.24
N GLU A 58 2.99 24.89 -7.28
CA GLU A 58 3.35 26.27 -6.91
C GLU A 58 3.70 26.37 -5.42
N LEU A 59 2.88 25.78 -4.54
CA LEU A 59 3.16 25.69 -3.11
C LEU A 59 4.54 25.03 -2.85
N LYS A 60 4.80 23.87 -3.46
CA LYS A 60 6.08 23.16 -3.34
C LYS A 60 7.27 23.99 -3.81
N LYS A 61 7.12 24.74 -4.91
CA LYS A 61 8.17 25.63 -5.42
C LYS A 61 8.49 26.71 -4.39
N LYS A 62 7.46 27.34 -3.82
CA LYS A 62 7.64 28.39 -2.81
C LYS A 62 8.30 27.87 -1.54
N LEU A 63 7.94 26.68 -1.07
CA LEU A 63 8.58 26.06 0.10
C LEU A 63 10.07 25.78 -0.13
N ARG A 64 10.45 25.29 -1.32
CA ARG A 64 11.87 25.08 -1.67
C ARG A 64 12.65 26.38 -1.71
N ASP A 65 12.04 27.46 -2.18
CA ASP A 65 12.68 28.79 -2.24
C ASP A 65 12.84 29.42 -0.83
N GLN A 66 12.19 28.89 0.21
CA GLN A 66 12.22 29.38 1.60
C GLN A 66 13.23 28.65 2.51
N THR A 67 13.76 27.51 2.07
CA THR A 67 14.78 26.69 2.75
C THR A 67 16.12 26.82 2.08
#